data_AF-A0A9Q0ZIJ1-F1
#
_entry.id   AF-A0A9Q0ZIJ1-F1
#
_cell.length_a   1.000
_cell.length_b   1.000
_cell.length_c   1.000
_cell.angle_alpha   90.00
_cell.angle_beta   90.00
_cell.angle_gamma   90.00
#
_symmetry.space_group_name_H-M   'P 1'
#
loop_
_entity.id
_entity.type
_entity.pdbx_description
1 polymer ?
#
loop_
_entity_poly.entity_id
_entity_poly.type
_entity_poly.pdbx_seq_one_letter_code
_entity_poly.pdbx_strand_id
1 'polypeptide(L)'
;MPERNVVSWTAMINGYFKFGLDDEALSYFSQAIKDGIVPNSKTFVCLLNLCSRRLDFELGRQVHARVVKGNWRNLIVDSAVVYFYVQCGDLKSAFCVFDRMVERDVVSWTTMITACSQQGRCGEAFGMFTQMLNGGFLPNGFTASGVLKACGEEKGVEAWETNTWGYSEEDV
;
A
#
# COMPACT_ATOMS: atom_id res chain seq x y z
N MET A 1 -31.33 -14.39 9.01
CA MET A 1 -31.75 -13.06 8.52
C MET A 1 -32.54 -13.26 7.23
N PRO A 2 -33.79 -12.80 7.13
CA PRO A 2 -34.68 -13.18 6.02
C PRO A 2 -34.36 -12.47 4.70
N GLU A 3 -33.73 -11.29 4.72
CA GLU A 3 -33.23 -10.61 3.52
C GLU A 3 -31.81 -10.10 3.74
N ARG A 4 -30.88 -10.52 2.87
CA ARG A 4 -29.49 -10.06 2.85
C ARG A 4 -29.41 -8.86 1.92
N ASN A 5 -28.98 -7.71 2.42
CA ASN A 5 -28.72 -6.52 1.60
C ASN A 5 -27.25 -6.08 1.74
N VAL A 6 -26.82 -5.12 0.92
CA VAL A 6 -25.41 -4.67 0.85
C VAL A 6 -24.87 -4.15 2.19
N VAL A 7 -25.75 -3.65 3.06
CA VAL A 7 -25.37 -3.12 4.37
C VAL A 7 -25.12 -4.24 5.36
N SER A 8 -26.00 -5.23 5.44
CA SER A 8 -25.90 -6.32 6.44
C SER A 8 -24.64 -7.16 6.25
N TRP A 9 -24.29 -7.50 5.01
CA TRP A 9 -23.12 -8.35 4.77
C TRP A 9 -21.79 -7.59 4.93
N THR A 10 -21.74 -6.30 4.55
CA THR A 10 -20.55 -5.44 4.78
C THR A 10 -20.30 -5.28 6.28
N ALA A 11 -21.35 -5.13 7.08
CA ALA A 11 -21.24 -5.08 8.54
C ALA A 11 -20.71 -6.41 9.12
N MET A 12 -21.18 -7.54 8.62
CA MET A 12 -20.69 -8.87 9.03
C MET A 12 -19.21 -9.06 8.69
N ILE A 13 -18.79 -8.75 7.46
CA ILE A 13 -17.38 -8.84 7.03
C ILE A 13 -16.49 -7.96 7.93
N ASN A 14 -16.91 -6.72 8.18
CA ASN A 14 -16.16 -5.83 9.06
C ASN A 14 -16.10 -6.34 10.51
N GLY A 15 -17.18 -6.95 10.99
CA GLY A 15 -17.23 -7.60 12.29
C GLY A 15 -16.21 -8.75 12.37
N TYR A 16 -16.24 -9.66 11.40
CA TYR A 16 -15.28 -10.78 11.34
C TYR A 16 -13.82 -10.29 11.30
N PHE A 17 -13.51 -9.28 10.47
CA PHE A 17 -12.17 -8.68 10.43
C PHE A 17 -11.74 -8.04 11.75
N LYS A 18 -12.66 -7.41 12.48
CA LYS A 18 -12.38 -6.82 13.80
C LYS A 18 -12.02 -7.88 14.85
N PHE A 19 -12.58 -9.08 14.74
CA PHE A 19 -12.31 -10.19 15.65
C PHE A 19 -11.22 -11.14 15.15
N GLY A 20 -10.55 -10.84 14.03
CA GLY A 20 -9.49 -11.69 13.46
C GLY A 20 -10.00 -12.99 12.82
N LEU A 21 -11.31 -13.09 12.58
CA LEU A 21 -11.97 -14.23 11.92
C LEU A 21 -11.91 -14.07 10.40
N ASP A 22 -10.68 -13.95 9.91
CA ASP A 22 -10.39 -13.53 8.54
C ASP A 22 -10.83 -14.58 7.51
N ASP A 23 -10.73 -15.87 7.83
CA ASP A 23 -11.15 -16.97 6.94
C ASP A 23 -12.68 -17.06 6.83
N GLU A 24 -13.40 -16.85 7.94
CA GLU A 24 -14.86 -16.77 7.98
C GLU A 24 -15.36 -15.57 7.19
N ALA A 25 -14.68 -14.42 7.30
CA ALA A 25 -15.00 -13.22 6.52
C ALA A 25 -14.88 -13.49 5.00
N LEU A 26 -13.82 -14.20 4.58
CA LEU A 26 -13.58 -14.54 3.18
C LEU A 26 -14.56 -15.60 2.65
N SER A 27 -14.88 -16.61 3.46
CA SER A 27 -15.91 -17.60 3.14
C SER A 27 -17.27 -16.92 2.95
N TYR A 28 -17.62 -16.02 3.88
CA TYR A 28 -18.85 -15.25 3.81
C TYR A 28 -18.89 -14.29 2.62
N PHE A 29 -17.77 -13.64 2.30
CA PHE A 29 -17.62 -12.83 1.09
C PHE A 29 -17.85 -13.66 -0.18
N SER A 30 -17.18 -14.82 -0.29
CA SER A 30 -17.31 -15.72 -1.44
C SER A 30 -18.76 -16.17 -1.63
N GLN A 31 -19.47 -16.48 -0.55
CA GLN A 31 -20.88 -16.82 -0.61
C GLN A 31 -21.75 -15.62 -1.03
N ALA A 32 -21.50 -14.42 -0.50
CA ALA A 32 -22.25 -13.22 -0.88
C ALA A 32 -22.13 -12.91 -2.39
N ILE A 33 -20.93 -13.10 -2.98
CA ILE A 33 -20.74 -12.97 -4.42
C ILE A 33 -21.53 -14.03 -5.20
N LYS A 34 -21.54 -15.29 -4.75
CA LYS A 34 -22.34 -16.36 -5.36
C LYS A 34 -23.85 -16.09 -5.28
N ASP A 35 -24.29 -15.45 -4.19
CA ASP A 35 -25.67 -15.02 -3.98
C ASP A 35 -26.05 -13.79 -4.83
N GLY A 36 -25.14 -13.27 -5.66
CA GLY A 36 -25.39 -12.13 -6.56
C GLY A 36 -25.32 -10.76 -5.88
N ILE A 37 -24.80 -10.68 -4.64
CA ILE A 37 -24.65 -9.40 -3.94
C ILE A 37 -23.49 -8.63 -4.56
N VAL A 38 -23.77 -7.41 -5.03
CA VAL A 38 -22.78 -6.54 -5.66
C VAL A 38 -21.93 -5.84 -4.58
N PRO A 39 -20.59 -6.01 -4.59
CA PRO A 39 -19.68 -5.25 -3.73
C PRO A 39 -19.73 -3.75 -4.00
N ASN A 40 -19.47 -2.95 -2.97
CA ASN A 40 -19.22 -1.52 -3.13
C ASN A 40 -17.76 -1.19 -2.82
N SER A 41 -17.37 0.08 -3.01
CA SER A 41 -16.01 0.56 -2.76
C SER A 41 -15.49 0.20 -1.36
N LYS A 42 -16.33 0.28 -0.32
CA LYS A 42 -15.92 -0.04 1.07
C LYS A 42 -15.59 -1.51 1.23
N THR A 43 -16.34 -2.39 0.57
CA THR A 43 -16.04 -3.82 0.55
C THR A 43 -14.62 -4.08 0.01
N PHE A 44 -14.27 -3.47 -1.13
CA PHE A 44 -12.96 -3.67 -1.75
C PHE A 44 -11.83 -3.15 -0.86
N VAL A 45 -11.99 -2.00 -0.22
CA VAL A 45 -11.01 -1.47 0.74
C VAL A 45 -10.79 -2.43 1.90
N CYS A 46 -11.86 -2.99 2.47
CA CYS A 46 -11.73 -3.95 3.56
C CYS A 46 -11.01 -5.24 3.13
N LEU A 47 -11.31 -5.75 1.93
CA LEU A 47 -10.61 -6.92 1.38
C LEU A 47 -9.14 -6.63 1.10
N LEU A 48 -8.81 -5.47 0.52
CA LEU A 48 -7.43 -5.08 0.26
C LEU A 48 -6.64 -4.95 1.56
N ASN A 49 -7.22 -4.31 2.58
CA ASN A 49 -6.59 -4.22 3.91
C ASN A 49 -6.39 -5.59 4.56
N LEU A 50 -7.32 -6.52 4.37
CA LEU A 50 -7.13 -7.91 4.80
C LEU A 50 -5.93 -8.54 4.08
N CYS A 51 -5.90 -8.45 2.74
CA CYS A 51 -4.81 -9.01 1.94
C CYS A 51 -3.46 -8.42 2.36
N SER A 52 -3.41 -7.11 2.63
CA SER A 52 -2.24 -6.42 3.18
C SER A 52 -1.78 -7.00 4.51
N ARG A 53 -2.69 -7.21 5.47
CA ARG A 53 -2.35 -7.76 6.79
C ARG A 53 -1.84 -9.20 6.71
N ARG A 54 -2.42 -10.01 5.81
CA ARG A 54 -2.05 -11.42 5.61
C ARG A 54 -0.89 -11.62 4.65
N LEU A 55 -0.45 -10.55 3.97
CA LEU A 55 0.47 -10.61 2.83
C LEU A 55 -0.02 -11.59 1.74
N ASP A 56 -1.33 -11.71 1.58
CA ASP A 56 -1.95 -12.61 0.59
C ASP A 56 -1.96 -11.92 -0.78
N PHE A 57 -0.83 -12.04 -1.47
CA PHE A 57 -0.61 -11.39 -2.75
C PHE A 57 -1.59 -11.88 -3.83
N GLU A 58 -1.89 -13.18 -3.87
CA GLU A 58 -2.73 -13.74 -4.93
C GLU A 58 -4.17 -13.27 -4.79
N LEU A 59 -4.72 -13.35 -3.58
CA LEU A 59 -6.07 -12.84 -3.32
C LEU A 59 -6.16 -11.34 -3.61
N GLY A 60 -5.20 -10.55 -3.15
CA GLY A 60 -5.22 -9.11 -3.37
C GLY A 60 -5.13 -8.72 -4.85
N ARG A 61 -4.39 -9.48 -5.68
CA ARG A 61 -4.40 -9.30 -7.14
C ARG A 61 -5.77 -9.60 -7.75
N GLN A 62 -6.44 -10.65 -7.30
CA GLN A 62 -7.79 -10.98 -7.77
C GLN A 62 -8.80 -9.88 -7.38
N VAL A 63 -8.69 -9.36 -6.16
CA VAL A 63 -9.50 -8.23 -5.68
C VAL A 63 -9.24 -6.98 -6.52
N HIS A 64 -7.98 -6.61 -6.77
CA HIS A 64 -7.63 -5.48 -7.63
C HIS A 64 -8.15 -5.66 -9.07
N ALA A 65 -8.03 -6.86 -9.65
CA ALA A 65 -8.58 -7.14 -10.97
C ALA A 65 -10.12 -6.96 -11.02
N ARG A 66 -10.83 -7.31 -9.94
CA ARG A 66 -12.27 -7.07 -9.80
C ARG A 66 -12.61 -5.58 -9.68
N VAL A 67 -11.81 -4.80 -8.96
CA VAL A 67 -11.94 -3.34 -8.89
C VAL A 67 -11.85 -2.72 -10.29
N VAL A 68 -10.84 -3.10 -11.07
CA VAL A 68 -10.63 -2.59 -12.43
C VAL A 68 -11.76 -3.01 -13.36
N LYS A 69 -12.10 -4.30 -13.40
CA LYS A 69 -13.17 -4.82 -14.28
C LYS A 69 -14.56 -4.27 -13.94
N GLY A 70 -14.82 -4.00 -12.67
CA GLY A 70 -16.10 -3.48 -12.19
C GLY A 70 -16.20 -1.96 -12.17
N ASN A 71 -15.17 -1.24 -12.64
CA ASN A 71 -15.11 0.23 -12.61
C ASN A 71 -15.32 0.83 -11.20
N TRP A 72 -14.76 0.18 -10.17
CA TRP A 72 -14.87 0.61 -8.77
C TRP A 72 -13.76 1.56 -8.32
N ARG A 73 -12.94 2.04 -9.27
CA ARG A 73 -11.80 2.92 -8.99
C ARG A 73 -12.29 4.28 -8.49
N ASN A 74 -11.67 4.73 -7.42
CA ASN A 74 -11.80 6.06 -6.83
C ASN A 74 -10.60 6.26 -5.90
N LEU A 75 -10.39 7.49 -5.43
CA LEU A 75 -9.26 7.82 -4.54
C LEU A 75 -9.09 6.83 -3.38
N ILE A 76 -10.18 6.49 -2.69
CA ILE A 76 -10.15 5.64 -1.50
C ILE A 76 -9.76 4.20 -1.85
N VAL A 77 -10.32 3.64 -2.92
CA VAL A 77 -10.01 2.28 -3.37
C VAL A 77 -8.60 2.20 -3.94
N ASP A 78 -8.20 3.14 -4.79
CA ASP A 78 -6.86 3.14 -5.40
C ASP A 78 -5.77 3.31 -4.34
N SER A 79 -5.97 4.17 -3.33
CA SER A 79 -5.06 4.28 -2.18
C SER A 79 -4.92 2.95 -1.42
N ALA A 80 -6.01 2.21 -1.23
CA ALA A 80 -5.96 0.88 -0.60
C ALA A 80 -5.23 -0.16 -1.47
N VAL A 81 -5.36 -0.09 -2.79
CA VAL A 81 -4.61 -0.95 -3.73
C VAL A 81 -3.12 -0.64 -3.68
N VAL A 82 -2.74 0.64 -3.69
CA VAL A 82 -1.33 1.08 -3.53
C VAL A 82 -0.75 0.54 -2.24
N TYR A 83 -1.45 0.76 -1.11
CA TYR A 83 -1.03 0.26 0.19
C TYR A 83 -0.85 -1.27 0.19
N PHE A 84 -1.79 -2.01 -0.42
CA PHE A 84 -1.67 -3.47 -0.55
C PHE A 84 -0.41 -3.91 -1.27
N TYR A 85 -0.10 -3.33 -2.42
CA TYR A 85 1.12 -3.70 -3.17
C TYR A 85 2.39 -3.33 -2.40
N VAL A 86 2.39 -2.19 -1.70
CA VAL A 86 3.48 -1.79 -0.81
C VAL A 86 3.70 -2.84 0.29
N GLN A 87 2.63 -3.27 0.98
CA GLN A 87 2.75 -4.28 2.06
C GLN A 87 3.28 -5.61 1.52
N CYS A 88 2.88 -6.01 0.32
CA CYS A 88 3.38 -7.23 -0.32
C CYS A 88 4.77 -7.08 -0.95
N GLY A 89 5.41 -5.91 -0.85
CA GLY A 89 6.74 -5.64 -1.39
C GLY A 89 6.80 -5.43 -2.90
N ASP A 90 5.68 -5.44 -3.62
CA ASP A 90 5.62 -5.21 -5.08
C ASP A 90 5.49 -3.71 -5.38
N LEU A 91 6.58 -2.98 -5.15
CA LEU A 91 6.62 -1.54 -5.42
C LEU A 91 6.33 -1.21 -6.88
N LYS A 92 6.70 -2.07 -7.83
CA LYS A 92 6.47 -1.83 -9.25
C LYS A 92 4.97 -1.72 -9.55
N SER A 93 4.16 -2.63 -9.01
CA SER A 93 2.71 -2.54 -9.12
C SER A 93 2.14 -1.36 -8.34
N ALA A 94 2.70 -1.05 -7.16
CA ALA A 94 2.29 0.12 -6.38
C ALA A 94 2.46 1.43 -7.18
N PHE A 95 3.63 1.64 -7.81
CA PHE A 95 3.90 2.77 -8.69
C PHE A 95 2.93 2.79 -9.89
N CYS A 96 2.73 1.65 -10.56
CA CYS A 96 1.82 1.58 -11.70
C CYS A 96 0.38 1.99 -11.34
N VAL A 97 -0.11 1.60 -10.16
CA VAL A 97 -1.43 2.03 -9.68
C VAL A 97 -1.41 3.52 -9.33
N PHE A 98 -0.40 3.96 -8.58
CA PHE A 98 -0.23 5.35 -8.17
C PHE A 98 -0.19 6.32 -9.36
N ASP A 99 0.55 5.97 -10.42
CA ASP A 99 0.67 6.78 -11.65
C ASP A 99 -0.66 6.89 -12.39
N ARG A 100 -1.51 5.87 -12.28
CA ARG A 100 -2.85 5.82 -12.90
C ARG A 100 -3.95 6.43 -12.02
N MET A 101 -3.64 6.97 -10.84
CA MET A 101 -4.62 7.66 -10.02
C MET A 101 -4.93 9.03 -10.63
N VAL A 102 -6.23 9.33 -10.80
CA VAL A 102 -6.70 10.63 -11.29
C VAL A 102 -6.51 11.70 -10.22
N GLU A 103 -6.85 11.36 -8.99
CA GLU A 103 -6.67 12.20 -7.81
C GLU A 103 -5.70 11.50 -6.86
N ARG A 104 -4.86 12.30 -6.19
CA ARG A 104 -3.94 11.83 -5.15
C ARG A 104 -4.14 12.69 -3.92
N ASP A 105 -4.01 12.08 -2.76
CA ASP A 105 -4.03 12.77 -1.48
C ASP A 105 -2.70 12.59 -0.73
N VAL A 106 -2.55 13.31 0.38
CA VAL A 106 -1.37 13.24 1.24
C VAL A 106 -1.08 11.80 1.68
N VAL A 107 -2.13 10.98 1.88
CA VAL A 107 -1.98 9.59 2.30
C VAL A 107 -1.29 8.76 1.22
N SER A 108 -1.79 8.80 -0.02
CA SER A 108 -1.21 8.06 -1.16
C SER A 108 0.26 8.43 -1.41
N TRP A 109 0.61 9.73 -1.36
CA TRP A 109 1.99 10.20 -1.46
C TRP A 109 2.87 9.67 -0.33
N THR A 110 2.38 9.81 0.91
CA THR A 110 3.12 9.38 2.10
C THR A 110 3.39 7.89 2.05
N THR A 111 2.39 7.08 1.67
CA THR A 111 2.53 5.62 1.51
C THR A 111 3.68 5.26 0.58
N MET A 112 3.74 5.87 -0.61
CA MET A 112 4.82 5.61 -1.58
C MET A 112 6.19 6.06 -1.09
N ILE A 113 6.29 7.26 -0.51
CA ILE A 113 7.55 7.81 0.02
C ILE A 113 8.10 6.93 1.15
N THR A 114 7.24 6.55 2.10
CA THR A 114 7.64 5.67 3.21
C THR A 114 8.06 4.29 2.71
N ALA A 115 7.39 3.77 1.68
CA ALA A 115 7.70 2.47 1.13
C ALA A 115 9.05 2.47 0.38
N CYS A 116 9.34 3.52 -0.40
CA CYS A 116 10.63 3.69 -1.05
C CYS A 116 11.76 3.80 -0.03
N SER A 117 11.56 4.60 1.02
CA SER A 117 12.50 4.75 2.14
C SER A 117 12.79 3.43 2.84
N GLN A 118 11.74 2.66 3.18
CA GLN A 118 11.90 1.35 3.85
C GLN A 118 12.64 0.30 3.00
N GLN A 119 12.67 0.47 1.68
CA GLN A 119 13.38 -0.43 0.77
C GLN A 119 14.72 0.14 0.30
N GLY A 120 15.24 1.20 0.94
CA GLY A 120 16.53 1.82 0.59
C GLY A 120 16.54 2.54 -0.75
N ARG A 121 15.37 2.82 -1.35
CA ARG A 121 15.24 3.51 -2.64
C ARG A 121 15.19 5.03 -2.44
N CYS A 122 16.27 5.58 -1.89
CA CYS A 122 16.32 6.96 -1.40
C CYS A 122 16.02 7.98 -2.51
N GLY A 123 16.64 7.83 -3.68
CA GLY A 123 16.41 8.73 -4.82
C GLY A 123 14.95 8.78 -5.27
N GLU A 124 14.23 7.65 -5.20
CA GLU A 124 12.81 7.60 -5.55
C GLU A 124 11.93 8.22 -4.46
N ALA A 125 12.25 7.97 -3.18
CA ALA A 125 11.57 8.60 -2.06
C ALA A 125 11.66 10.14 -2.15
N PHE A 126 12.85 10.66 -2.48
CA PHE A 126 13.07 12.08 -2.72
C PHE A 126 12.33 12.59 -3.94
N GLY A 127 12.40 11.88 -5.07
CA GLY A 127 11.68 12.26 -6.28
C GLY A 127 10.17 12.39 -6.04
N MET A 128 9.59 11.43 -5.31
CA MET A 128 8.18 11.47 -4.92
C MET A 128 7.86 12.64 -3.98
N PHE A 129 8.74 12.93 -3.01
CA PHE A 129 8.58 14.07 -2.11
C PHE A 129 8.60 15.40 -2.86
N THR A 130 9.53 15.57 -3.81
CA THR A 130 9.58 16.77 -4.66
C THR A 130 8.33 16.89 -5.53
N GLN A 131 7.84 15.79 -6.12
CA GLN A 131 6.60 15.80 -6.88
C GLN A 131 5.37 16.16 -6.02
N MET A 132 5.30 15.64 -4.79
CA MET A 132 4.26 15.99 -3.83
C MET A 132 4.22 17.50 -3.56
N LEU A 133 5.38 18.12 -3.31
CA LEU A 133 5.51 19.56 -3.08
C LEU A 133 5.12 20.38 -4.31
N ASN A 134 5.60 19.99 -5.49
CA ASN A 134 5.27 20.66 -6.75
C ASN A 134 3.77 20.55 -7.09
N GLY A 135 3.11 19.50 -6.63
CA GLY A 135 1.66 19.33 -6.71
C GLY A 135 0.86 20.15 -5.69
N GLY A 136 1.52 20.93 -4.84
CA GLY A 136 0.87 21.77 -3.82
C GLY A 136 0.41 21.00 -2.57
N PHE A 137 0.84 19.76 -2.38
CA PHE A 137 0.50 18.97 -1.20
C PHE A 137 1.46 19.24 -0.06
N LEU A 138 0.92 19.50 1.14
CA LEU A 138 1.72 19.70 2.35
C LEU A 138 2.11 18.34 2.96
N PRO A 139 3.41 18.03 3.10
CA PRO A 139 3.87 16.84 3.78
C PRO A 139 3.45 16.84 5.24
N ASN A 140 3.14 15.65 5.77
CA ASN A 140 2.89 15.47 7.20
C ASN A 140 4.16 14.94 7.91
N GLY A 141 4.10 14.79 9.24
CA GLY A 141 5.24 14.31 10.03
C GLY A 141 5.74 12.92 9.61
N PHE A 142 4.84 12.04 9.14
CA PHE A 142 5.22 10.72 8.62
C PHE A 142 5.96 10.82 7.29
N THR A 143 5.52 11.72 6.40
CA THR A 143 6.21 11.99 5.13
C THR A 143 7.64 12.48 5.39
N ALA A 144 7.80 13.46 6.27
CA ALA A 144 9.11 14.03 6.60
C ALA A 144 10.05 13.00 7.25
N SER A 145 9.52 12.20 8.18
CA SER A 145 10.29 11.11 8.81
C SER A 145 10.73 10.06 7.79
N GLY A 146 9.87 9.69 6.84
CA GLY A 146 10.19 8.76 5.76
C GLY A 146 11.35 9.24 4.91
N VAL A 147 11.35 10.50 4.49
CA VAL A 147 12.46 11.08 3.72
C VAL A 147 13.74 11.15 4.55
N LEU A 148 13.69 11.64 5.78
CA LEU A 148 14.87 11.74 6.65
C LEU A 148 15.54 10.39 6.92
N LYS A 149 14.74 9.32 7.10
CA LYS A 149 15.26 7.96 7.24
C LYS A 149 16.05 7.55 5.99
N ALA A 150 15.51 7.79 4.80
CA ALA A 150 16.19 7.50 3.55
C ALA A 150 17.54 8.23 3.45
N CYS A 151 17.61 9.50 3.87
CA CYS A 151 18.86 10.27 3.90
C CYS A 151 19.92 9.71 4.87
N GLY A 152 19.47 9.20 6.03
CA GLY A 152 20.35 8.68 7.07
C GLY A 152 21.03 7.38 6.65
N GLU A 153 20.32 6.54 5.89
CA GLU A 153 20.83 5.25 5.41
C GLU A 153 21.81 5.43 4.23
N GLU A 154 21.57 6.38 3.32
CA GLU A 154 22.45 6.67 2.17
C GLU A 154 23.85 7.14 2.61
N LYS A 155 23.94 8.03 3.61
CA LYS A 155 25.22 8.50 4.16
C LYS A 155 25.99 7.45 4.95
N GLY A 156 25.28 6.47 5.52
CA GLY A 156 25.90 5.32 6.16
C GLY A 156 26.58 4.40 5.15
N VAL A 157 26.07 4.35 3.91
CA VAL A 157 26.57 3.48 2.85
C VAL A 157 27.84 4.04 2.20
N GLU A 158 27.88 5.34 1.89
CA GLU A 158 29.10 5.96 1.34
C GLU A 158 30.28 5.95 2.32
N ALA A 159 30.00 5.98 3.63
CA ALA A 159 31.03 6.02 4.67
C ALA A 159 31.78 4.69 4.87
N TRP A 160 31.21 3.53 4.49
CA TRP A 160 31.93 2.25 4.56
C TRP A 160 32.75 1.98 3.29
N GLU A 161 32.32 2.47 2.13
CA GLU A 161 33.08 2.38 0.87
C GLU A 161 34.33 3.26 0.87
N THR A 162 34.26 4.45 1.50
CA THR A 162 35.42 5.34 1.63
C THR A 162 36.42 4.90 2.70
N ASN A 163 36.00 4.16 3.73
CA ASN A 163 36.90 3.66 4.78
C ASN A 163 37.60 2.33 4.44
N THR A 164 37.26 1.66 3.34
CA THR A 164 37.86 0.37 2.95
C THR A 164 39.08 0.50 2.03
N TRP A 165 39.38 1.69 1.50
CA TRP A 165 40.60 1.97 0.72
C TRP A 165 41.74 2.61 1.54
N GLY A 166 41.57 2.80 2.85
CA GLY A 166 42.57 3.40 3.75
C GLY A 166 43.50 2.41 4.47
N TYR A 167 43.33 1.10 4.26
CA TYR A 167 44.18 0.05 4.86
C TYR A 167 44.77 -0.83 3.74
N SER A 168 45.61 -0.26 2.88
CA SER A 168 46.57 -1.06 2.11
C SER A 168 47.87 -1.11 2.90
N GLU A 169 48.23 -2.33 3.29
CA GLU A 169 49.51 -2.78 3.85
C GLU A 169 50.72 -1.88 3.53
N GLU A 170 51.04 -0.98 4.45
CA GLU A 170 52.42 -0.55 4.71
C GLU A 170 52.70 -0.86 6.17
N ASP A 171 53.18 -2.07 6.46
CA ASP A 171 54.12 -2.30 7.55
C ASP A 171 54.96 -3.55 7.22
N VAL A 172 56.26 -3.30 7.24
CA VAL A 172 57.42 -4.12 6.84
C VAL A 172 57.66 -5.32 7.76
#